data_AF-A0A7S2WP63-F1
#
_entry.id   AF-A0A7S2WP63-F1
#
_cell.length_a   1.000
_cell.length_b   1.000
_cell.length_c   1.000
_cell.angle_alpha   90.00
_cell.angle_beta   90.00
_cell.angle_gamma   90.00
#
_symmetry.space_group_name_H-M   'P 1'
#
loop_
_entity.id
_entity.type
_entity.pdbx_description
1 polymer ?
#
loop_
_entity_poly.entity_id
_entity_poly.type
_entity_poly.pdbx_seq_one_letter_code
_entity_poly.pdbx_strand_id
1 'polypeptide(L)'
;EFRDEGRGRYGWIIDIANDGPDSKCKGADRVLQFKVKTGIKHIYRLEFLGSYGDEWGDVRMWVNASNSLVASSRFKPRRSVPHFEALTDKTFKPETLVTVNIELLSPKNKGHNKFKILGLQSC
;
A
#
# COMPACT_ATOMS: atom_id res chain seq x y z
N GLU A 1 11.65 -4.58 -6.36
CA GLU A 1 11.63 -4.87 -7.82
C GLU A 1 10.18 -4.92 -8.30
N PHE A 2 9.86 -4.40 -9.48
CA PHE A 2 8.55 -4.67 -10.10
C PHE A 2 8.59 -6.08 -10.70
N ARG A 3 7.87 -7.03 -10.10
CA ARG A 3 7.67 -8.36 -10.67
C ARG A 3 6.22 -8.47 -11.13
N ASP A 4 6.02 -8.71 -12.42
CA ASP A 4 4.71 -8.98 -13.01
C ASP A 4 4.29 -10.42 -12.64
N GLU A 5 3.83 -10.61 -11.41
CA GLU A 5 3.26 -11.89 -10.93
C GLU A 5 1.77 -11.99 -11.30
N GLY A 6 1.46 -11.85 -12.59
CA GLY A 6 0.21 -12.32 -13.19
C GLY A 6 -0.91 -11.28 -13.32
N ARG A 7 -1.50 -11.22 -14.52
CA ARG A 7 -2.79 -10.57 -14.79
C ARG A 7 -3.93 -11.33 -14.11
N GLY A 8 -4.31 -10.88 -12.91
CA GLY A 8 -5.56 -11.27 -12.26
C GLY A 8 -6.72 -10.32 -12.59
N ARG A 9 -7.90 -10.59 -12.00
CA ARG A 9 -9.11 -9.73 -12.10
C ARG A 9 -8.91 -8.28 -11.62
N TYR A 10 -7.80 -8.02 -10.92
CA TYR A 10 -7.44 -6.76 -10.28
C TYR A 10 -6.39 -5.94 -11.08
N GLY A 11 -6.05 -6.37 -12.31
CA GLY A 11 -5.04 -5.69 -13.11
C GLY A 11 -3.63 -6.10 -12.70
N TRP A 12 -2.89 -5.19 -12.05
CA TRP A 12 -1.47 -5.35 -11.68
C TRP A 12 -1.36 -5.62 -10.17
N ILE A 13 -0.62 -6.66 -9.77
CA ILE A 13 -0.26 -6.89 -8.37
C ILE A 13 1.12 -6.27 -8.15
N ILE A 14 1.23 -5.37 -7.18
CA ILE A 14 2.50 -4.71 -6.84
C ILE A 14 3.03 -5.31 -5.55
N ASP A 15 4.14 -6.03 -5.68
CA ASP A 15 4.90 -6.54 -4.54
C ASP A 15 5.87 -5.47 -4.03
N ILE A 16 5.66 -5.02 -2.80
CA ILE A 16 6.64 -4.18 -2.09
C ILE A 16 7.43 -5.08 -1.15
N ALA A 17 8.72 -5.22 -1.43
CA ALA A 17 9.64 -5.96 -0.58
C ALA A 17 10.78 -5.07 -0.10
N ASN A 18 11.21 -5.26 1.14
CA ASN A 18 12.48 -4.72 1.62
C ASN A 18 13.54 -5.82 1.47
N ASP A 19 14.49 -5.65 0.57
CA ASP A 19 15.57 -6.61 0.31
C ASP A 19 16.65 -6.50 1.41
N GLY A 20 16.30 -6.84 2.64
CA GLY A 20 17.25 -6.98 3.75
C GLY A 20 18.12 -5.75 4.05
N PRO A 21 19.15 -5.90 4.88
CA PRO A 21 20.09 -4.82 5.22
C PRO A 21 20.97 -4.35 4.05
N ASP A 22 21.05 -5.13 2.96
CA ASP A 22 21.89 -4.83 1.78
C ASP A 22 21.16 -4.11 0.65
N SER A 23 19.87 -3.77 0.82
CA SER A 23 19.14 -2.98 -0.17
C SER A 23 19.75 -1.59 -0.33
N LYS A 24 20.13 -1.25 -1.57
CA LYS A 24 20.61 0.09 -1.95
C LYS A 24 19.51 1.17 -1.89
N CYS A 25 18.25 0.77 -1.76
CA CYS A 25 17.11 1.70 -1.70
C CYS A 25 16.94 2.22 -0.25
N LYS A 26 17.28 3.48 -0.02
CA LYS A 26 17.21 4.14 1.30
C LYS A 26 16.27 5.35 1.27
N GLY A 27 15.53 5.59 2.35
CA GLY A 27 14.70 6.78 2.50
C GLY A 27 13.51 6.82 1.53
N ALA A 28 13.36 7.93 0.78
CA ALA A 28 12.24 8.17 -0.14
C ALA A 28 12.09 7.10 -1.24
N ASP A 29 13.13 6.33 -1.53
CA ASP A 29 13.13 5.21 -2.48
C ASP A 29 12.25 4.02 -2.04
N ARG A 30 11.67 4.09 -0.84
CA ARG A 30 10.75 3.07 -0.28
C ARG A 30 9.27 3.47 -0.37
N VAL A 31 8.97 4.57 -1.05
CA VAL A 31 7.62 5.11 -1.19
C VAL A 31 7.14 4.92 -2.62
N LEU A 32 6.03 4.21 -2.80
CA LEU A 32 5.29 4.20 -4.05
C LEU A 32 4.36 5.41 -4.11
N GLN A 33 4.39 6.13 -5.22
CA GLN A 33 3.59 7.34 -5.43
C GLN A 33 2.62 7.14 -6.58
N PHE A 34 1.34 7.37 -6.33
CA PHE A 34 0.26 7.29 -7.31
C PHE A 34 -0.38 8.66 -7.44
N LYS A 35 -0.45 9.18 -8.67
CA LYS A 35 -1.27 10.37 -8.95
C LYS A 35 -2.71 9.95 -9.20
N VAL A 36 -3.62 10.40 -8.36
CA VAL A 36 -5.04 10.03 -8.38
C VAL A 36 -5.89 11.29 -8.38
N LYS A 37 -6.99 11.31 -9.14
CA LYS A 37 -7.98 12.39 -9.04
C LYS A 37 -8.88 12.13 -7.84
N THR A 38 -9.14 13.16 -7.04
CA THR A 38 -10.06 13.08 -5.91
C THR A 38 -11.49 12.88 -6.39
N GLY A 39 -12.17 11.87 -5.83
CA GLY A 39 -13.61 11.71 -6.01
C GLY A 39 -14.43 12.71 -5.20
N ILE A 40 -15.76 12.64 -5.34
CA ILE A 40 -16.71 13.52 -4.66
C ILE A 40 -16.77 13.21 -3.16
N LYS A 41 -16.57 11.95 -2.77
CA LYS A 41 -16.62 11.54 -1.36
C LYS A 41 -15.28 11.69 -0.64
N HIS A 42 -14.22 12.00 -1.38
CA HIS A 42 -12.86 12.17 -0.86
C HIS A 42 -12.31 10.93 -0.14
N ILE A 43 -12.66 9.75 -0.65
CA ILE A 43 -12.23 8.46 -0.10
C ILE A 43 -11.15 7.88 -1.00
N TYR A 44 -10.07 7.39 -0.41
CA TYR A 44 -8.99 6.66 -1.07
C TYR A 44 -8.92 5.26 -0.48
N ARG A 45 -9.26 4.25 -1.28
CA ARG A 45 -9.29 2.85 -0.87
C ARG A 45 -8.06 2.13 -1.39
N LEU A 46 -7.28 1.56 -0.48
CA LEU A 46 -6.19 0.64 -0.77
C LEU A 46 -6.68 -0.80 -0.65
N GLU A 47 -6.63 -1.56 -1.74
CA GLU A 47 -6.89 -2.99 -1.77
C GLU A 47 -5.57 -3.76 -1.74
N PHE A 48 -5.46 -4.77 -0.89
CA PHE A 48 -4.23 -5.53 -0.69
C PHE A 48 -4.51 -6.96 -0.26
N LEU A 49 -3.49 -7.82 -0.33
CA LEU A 49 -3.59 -9.19 0.13
C LEU A 49 -3.22 -9.28 1.62
N GLY A 50 -4.19 -9.62 2.48
CA GLY A 50 -3.90 -10.04 3.85
C GLY A 50 -3.40 -11.48 3.84
N SER A 51 -2.40 -11.81 4.65
CA SER A 51 -1.78 -13.14 4.66
C SER A 51 -1.30 -13.56 6.05
N TYR A 52 -0.97 -14.85 6.16
CA TYR A 52 -0.47 -15.50 7.35
C TYR A 52 1.06 -15.57 7.31
N GLY A 53 1.72 -15.20 8.41
CA GLY A 53 3.16 -15.33 8.60
C GLY A 53 3.88 -14.00 8.88
N ASP A 54 5.05 -14.10 9.52
CA ASP A 54 5.84 -12.95 9.97
C ASP A 54 6.59 -12.23 8.84
N GLU A 55 6.57 -12.79 7.63
CA GLU A 55 7.15 -12.20 6.41
C GLU A 55 6.29 -11.07 5.82
N TRP A 56 5.12 -10.80 6.41
CA TRP A 56 4.18 -9.79 5.93
C TRP A 56 4.29 -8.50 6.74
N GLY A 57 4.36 -7.38 6.03
CA GLY A 57 4.61 -6.06 6.61
C GLY A 57 3.35 -5.22 6.80
N ASP A 58 3.54 -4.07 7.44
CA ASP A 58 2.55 -3.00 7.48
C ASP A 58 2.95 -1.93 6.46
N VAL A 59 1.98 -1.26 5.86
CA VAL A 59 2.24 -0.08 5.03
C VAL A 59 1.59 1.14 5.63
N ARG A 60 2.22 2.31 5.47
CA ARG A 60 1.61 3.60 5.72
C ARG A 60 1.13 4.17 4.39
N MET A 61 -0.14 4.57 4.33
CA MET A 61 -0.71 5.28 3.19
C MET A 61 -1.08 6.71 3.60
N TRP A 62 -0.76 7.70 2.77
CA TRP A 62 -1.15 9.10 3.01
C TRP A 62 -1.32 9.88 1.71
N VAL A 63 -2.13 10.93 1.75
CA VAL A 63 -2.40 11.80 0.59
C VAL A 63 -1.60 13.09 0.74
N ASN A 64 -0.71 13.40 -0.21
CA ASN A 64 0.20 14.54 -0.19
C ASN A 64 0.95 14.67 1.15
N ALA A 65 0.63 15.66 1.98
CA ALA A 65 1.20 15.88 3.32
C ALA A 65 0.11 15.84 4.43
N SER A 66 -1.01 15.18 4.16
CA SER A 66 -2.20 15.14 5.01
C SER A 66 -2.21 13.89 5.91
N ASN A 67 -3.38 13.57 6.46
CA ASN A 67 -3.63 12.40 7.30
C ASN A 67 -3.13 11.11 6.64
N SER A 68 -2.62 10.21 7.49
CA SER A 68 -2.14 8.89 7.08
C SER A 68 -2.95 7.79 7.77
N LEU A 69 -3.10 6.64 7.10
CA LEU A 69 -3.51 5.39 7.74
C LEU A 69 -2.39 4.35 7.66
N VAL A 70 -2.43 3.38 8.57
CA VAL A 70 -1.56 2.20 8.54
C VAL A 70 -2.42 1.00 8.19
N ALA A 71 -2.07 0.30 7.12
CA ALA A 71 -2.71 -0.94 6.69
C ALA A 71 -1.79 -2.12 7.03
N SER A 72 -2.27 -3.05 7.84
CA SER A 72 -1.53 -4.26 8.18
C SER A 72 -1.94 -5.41 7.29
N SER A 73 -0.98 -6.09 6.66
CA SER A 73 -1.26 -7.34 5.93
C SER A 73 -1.30 -8.56 6.84
N ARG A 74 -1.01 -8.41 8.15
CA ARG A 74 -0.98 -9.49 9.14
C ARG A 74 -2.38 -9.82 9.62
N PHE A 75 -3.03 -10.73 8.92
CA PHE A 75 -4.33 -11.23 9.30
C PHE A 75 -4.22 -12.70 9.75
N LYS A 76 -5.10 -13.11 10.67
CA LYS A 76 -5.17 -14.50 11.18
C LYS A 76 -6.03 -15.52 10.37
N PRO A 77 -6.47 -15.33 9.11
CA PRO A 77 -7.11 -16.41 8.38
C PRO A 77 -6.05 -17.42 7.89
N ARG A 78 -6.44 -18.69 7.76
CA ARG A 78 -5.57 -19.80 7.32
C ARG A 78 -5.07 -19.68 5.86
N ARG A 79 -5.47 -18.63 5.14
CA ARG A 79 -5.19 -18.39 3.71
C ARG A 79 -5.11 -16.90 3.42
N SER A 80 -4.36 -16.54 2.39
CA SER A 80 -4.30 -15.16 1.91
C SER A 80 -5.64 -14.72 1.32
N VAL A 81 -6.15 -13.56 1.72
CA VAL A 81 -7.47 -13.03 1.31
C VAL A 81 -7.39 -11.54 0.98
N PRO A 82 -8.13 -11.04 -0.02
CA PRO A 82 -8.21 -9.61 -0.30
C PRO A 82 -8.79 -8.84 0.89
N HIS A 83 -8.12 -7.75 1.26
CA HIS A 83 -8.55 -6.78 2.25
C HIS A 83 -8.53 -5.37 1.65
N PHE A 84 -9.22 -4.45 2.30
CA PHE A 84 -9.14 -3.05 1.96
C PHE A 84 -9.10 -2.16 3.20
N GLU A 85 -8.39 -1.05 3.08
CA GLU A 85 -8.39 0.05 4.04
C GLU A 85 -8.75 1.35 3.32
N ALA A 86 -9.43 2.25 4.01
CA ALA A 86 -9.94 3.48 3.40
C ALA A 86 -9.49 4.71 4.19
N LEU A 87 -8.86 5.66 3.50
CA LEU A 87 -8.50 6.98 4.02
C LEU A 87 -9.52 7.99 3.50
N THR A 88 -10.14 8.75 4.39
CA THR A 88 -10.99 9.89 4.01
C THR A 88 -10.23 11.19 4.27
N ASP A 89 -10.11 12.03 3.24
CA ASP A 89 -9.38 13.30 3.36
C ASP A 89 -10.08 14.44 2.61
N LYS A 90 -10.80 15.27 3.37
CA LYS A 90 -11.59 16.40 2.85
C LYS A 90 -10.77 17.66 2.60
N THR A 91 -9.45 17.62 2.75
CA THR A 91 -8.57 18.78 2.55
C THR A 91 -8.57 19.27 1.10
N PHE A 92 -8.81 18.38 0.14
CA PHE A 92 -8.72 18.67 -1.29
C PHE A 92 -10.10 18.81 -1.91
N LYS A 93 -10.26 19.70 -2.90
CA LYS A 93 -11.49 19.82 -3.69
C LYS A 93 -11.72 18.56 -4.54
N PRO A 94 -12.96 18.24 -4.97
CA PRO A 94 -13.22 17.18 -5.94
C PRO A 94 -12.47 17.42 -7.25
N GLU A 95 -12.19 16.35 -8.01
CA GLU A 95 -11.49 16.37 -9.30
C GLU A 95 -10.07 16.97 -9.28
N THR A 96 -9.49 17.11 -8.09
CA THR A 96 -8.13 17.61 -7.90
C THR A 96 -7.14 16.45 -8.04
N LEU A 97 -6.04 16.65 -8.77
CA LEU A 97 -4.98 15.66 -8.83
C LEU A 97 -4.16 15.68 -7.54
N VAL A 98 -4.13 14.57 -6.81
CA VAL A 98 -3.37 14.40 -5.58
C VAL A 98 -2.39 13.25 -5.71
N THR A 99 -1.38 13.22 -4.84
CA THR A 99 -0.43 12.11 -4.75
C THR A 99 -0.79 11.24 -3.55
N VAL A 100 -1.14 9.98 -3.80
CA VAL A 100 -1.25 8.96 -2.76
C VAL A 100 0.11 8.29 -2.63
N ASN A 101 0.68 8.34 -1.44
CA ASN A 101 1.96 7.74 -1.11
C ASN A 101 1.72 6.47 -0.30
N ILE A 102 2.47 5.41 -0.59
CA ILE A 102 2.43 4.14 0.14
C ILE A 102 3.85 3.74 0.47
N GLU A 103 4.14 3.55 1.75
CA GLU A 103 5.46 3.18 2.26
C GLU A 103 5.39 1.89 3.05
N LEU A 104 6.30 0.96 2.77
CA LEU A 104 6.46 -0.23 3.58
C LEU A 104 7.14 0.12 4.91
N LEU A 105 6.44 -0.09 6.00
CA LEU A 105 6.98 0.10 7.34
C LEU A 105 7.91 -1.07 7.65
N SER A 106 9.14 -0.74 8.07
CA SER A 106 10.08 -1.78 8.51
C SER A 106 9.52 -2.46 9.77
N PRO A 107 9.49 -3.79 9.83
CA PRO A 107 9.00 -4.50 11.00
C PRO A 107 9.96 -4.32 12.17
N LYS A 108 9.46 -4.60 13.36
CA LYS A 108 10.29 -4.76 14.55
C LYS A 108 11.19 -6.01 14.52
N ASN A 109 10.96 -6.97 13.60
CA ASN A 109 11.65 -8.25 13.52
C ASN A 109 12.41 -8.43 12.19
N LYS A 110 13.64 -8.99 12.26
CA LYS A 110 14.62 -9.11 11.17
C LYS A 110 14.24 -10.13 10.06
N GLY A 111 13.11 -9.93 9.38
CA GLY A 111 12.66 -10.76 8.25
C GLY A 111 12.47 -9.96 6.96
N HIS A 112 12.40 -10.67 5.83
CA HIS A 112 11.89 -10.12 4.57
C HIS A 112 10.45 -9.68 4.79
N ASN A 113 10.10 -8.45 4.40
CA ASN A 113 8.73 -7.96 4.53
C ASN A 113 8.18 -7.79 3.14
N LYS A 114 7.05 -8.44 2.89
CA LYS A 114 6.30 -8.32 1.66
C LYS A 114 4.95 -7.68 1.97
N PHE A 115 4.50 -6.84 1.06
CA PHE A 115 3.14 -6.34 1.04
C PHE A 115 2.66 -6.35 -0.41
N LYS A 116 1.48 -6.92 -0.67
CA LYS A 116 0.93 -7.05 -2.02
C LYS A 116 -0.25 -6.12 -2.20
N ILE A 117 -0.08 -5.08 -3.01
CA ILE A 117 -1.16 -4.17 -3.39
C ILE A 117 -1.92 -4.79 -4.57
N LEU A 118 -3.25 -4.85 -4.45
CA LEU A 118 -4.16 -5.29 -5.50
C LEU A 118 -4.77 -4.12 -6.25
N GLY A 119 -4.93 -2.96 -5.61
CA GLY A 119 -5.48 -1.78 -6.27
C GLY A 119 -5.54 -0.54 -5.39
N LEU A 120 -5.67 0.62 -6.03
CA LEU A 120 -5.94 1.89 -5.39
C LEU A 120 -7.10 2.57 -6.11
N GLN A 121 -8.13 2.94 -5.36
CA GLN A 121 -9.35 3.57 -5.89
C GLN A 121 -9.62 4.90 -5.18
N SER A 122 -10.17 5.87 -5.92
CA SER A 122 -10.74 7.09 -5.32
C SER A 122 -12.24 7.16 -5.60
N CYS A 123 -13.01 7.63 -4.62
CA CYS A 123 -14.48 7.78 -4.69
C CYS A 123 -14.92 9.12 -4.09
#